data_AF-A0A369L4P1-F1
#
_entry.id   AF-A0A369L4P1-F1
#
_cell.length_a   1.000
_cell.length_b   1.000
_cell.length_c   1.000
_cell.angle_alpha   90.00
_cell.angle_beta   90.00
_cell.angle_gamma   90.00
#
_symmetry.space_group_name_H-M   'P 1'
#
loop_
_entity.id
_entity.type
_entity.pdbx_description
1 polymer ?
#
loop_
_entity_poly.entity_id
_entity_poly.type
_entity_poly.pdbx_seq_one_letter_code
_entity_poly.pdbx_strand_id
1 'polypeptide(L)' 'METIVVIWLEDGGYALICACGQSQRLTHKPRTWTYFDFIWRSEKRFWIRCRACHAHIELCVCYAREAVSQCPSS' A
#
# COMPACT_ATOMS: atom_id res chain seq x y z
N MET A 1 -13.24 9.66 -4.01
CA MET A 1 -12.44 9.09 -5.12
C MET A 1 -11.13 8.61 -4.51
N GLU A 2 -10.90 7.30 -4.46
CA GLU A 2 -9.68 6.73 -3.88
C GLU A 2 -8.48 7.17 -4.71
N THR A 3 -7.54 7.88 -4.09
CA THR A 3 -6.43 8.54 -4.78
C THR A 3 -5.18 7.67 -4.83
N ILE A 4 -5.16 6.57 -4.08
CA ILE A 4 -4.05 5.63 -4.02
C ILE A 4 -4.61 4.25 -4.29
N VAL A 5 -4.02 3.52 -5.23
CA VAL A 5 -4.38 2.15 -5.56
C VAL A 5 -3.19 1.22 -5.34
N VAL A 6 -3.49 -0.01 -4.96
CA VAL A 6 -2.51 -1.11 -4.92
C VAL A 6 -2.66 -1.91 -6.20
N ILE A 7 -1.57 -2.08 -6.94
CA ILE A 7 -1.55 -2.88 -8.17
C ILE A 7 -0.60 -4.07 -8.03
N TRP A 8 -0.89 -5.14 -8.77
CA TRP A 8 0.03 -6.25 -8.98
C TRP A 8 0.96 -5.94 -10.15
N LEU A 9 2.22 -6.33 -10.03
CA LEU A 9 3.25 -6.14 -11.04
C LEU A 9 3.55 -7.47 -11.74
N GLU A 10 3.90 -7.44 -13.01
CA GLU A 10 4.15 -8.64 -13.83
C GLU A 10 5.23 -9.57 -13.26
N ASP A 11 6.17 -9.02 -12.48
CA ASP A 11 7.23 -9.78 -11.81
C ASP A 11 6.81 -10.35 -10.44
N GLY A 12 5.51 -10.39 -10.14
CA GLY A 12 4.96 -10.96 -8.91
C GLY A 12 4.98 -10.01 -7.71
N GLY A 13 5.36 -8.75 -7.89
CA GLY A 13 5.35 -7.74 -6.83
C GLY A 13 4.03 -7.00 -6.69
N TYR A 14 3.95 -6.13 -5.67
CA TYR A 14 2.89 -5.14 -5.55
C TYR A 14 3.47 -3.72 -5.56
N ALA A 15 2.70 -2.76 -6.02
CA ALA A 15 3.05 -1.33 -5.94
C ALA A 15 1.86 -0.48 -5.51
N LEU A 16 2.17 0.62 -4.84
CA LEU A 16 1.26 1.74 -4.62
C LEU A 16 1.40 2.73 -5.76
N ILE A 17 0.28 3.17 -6.31
CA ILE A 17 0.23 4.27 -7.27
C ILE A 17 -0.72 5.32 -6.73
N CYS A 18 -0.25 6.56 -6.66
CA CYS A 18 -1.08 7.71 -6.36
C CYS A 18 -1.46 8.47 -7.64
N ALA A 19 -2.67 9.02 -7.71
CA ALA A 19 -3.14 9.83 -8.83
C ALA A 19 -2.27 11.07 -9.12
N CYS A 20 -1.43 11.50 -8.16
CA CYS A 20 -0.45 12.57 -8.36
C CYS A 20 0.82 12.13 -9.13
N GLY A 21 0.89 10.87 -9.57
CA GLY A 21 2.00 10.30 -10.33
C GLY A 21 3.08 9.61 -9.50
N GLN A 22 2.99 9.66 -8.16
CA GLN A 22 3.92 8.95 -7.29
C GLN A 22 3.66 7.44 -7.30
N SER A 23 4.71 6.64 -7.50
CA SER A 23 4.65 5.18 -7.48
C SER A 23 5.72 4.58 -6.58
N GLN A 24 5.35 3.56 -5.80
CA GLN A 24 6.24 2.92 -4.85
C GLN A 24 6.00 1.41 -4.85
N ARG A 25 7.04 0.65 -5.16
CA ARG A 25 7.00 -0.80 -4.98
C ARG A 25 6.89 -1.13 -3.50
N LEU A 26 5.94 -2.02 -3.15
CA LEU A 26 5.73 -2.50 -1.80
C LEU A 26 6.83 -3.50 -1.44
N THR A 27 7.59 -3.16 -0.42
CA THR A 27 8.57 -4.05 0.22
C THR A 27 8.08 -4.40 1.61
N HIS A 28 8.65 -5.46 2.21
CA HIS A 28 8.35 -5.88 3.60
C HIS A 28 8.70 -4.83 4.66
N LYS A 29 9.39 -3.74 4.30
CA LYS A 29 9.86 -2.71 5.22
C LYS A 29 9.24 -1.35 4.84
N PRO A 30 8.05 -0.99 5.35
CA PRO A 30 7.41 0.28 5.02
C PRO A 30 8.26 1.52 5.31
N ARG A 31 9.20 1.41 6.26
CA ARG A 31 10.18 2.48 6.59
C ARG A 31 11.12 2.84 5.44
N THR A 32 11.28 1.97 4.44
CA THR A 32 12.12 2.24 3.27
C THR A 32 11.35 2.84 2.11
N TRP A 33 10.04 3.13 2.27
CA TRP A 33 9.26 3.76 1.22
C TRP A 33 9.61 5.25 1.11
N THR A 34 9.99 5.67 -0.09
CA THR A 34 10.46 7.03 -0.36
C THR A 34 9.30 8.00 -0.50
N TYR A 35 8.21 7.55 -1.13
CA TYR A 35 7.11 8.42 -1.56
C TYR A 35 5.84 8.32 -0.70
N PHE A 36 5.78 7.31 0.17
CA PHE A 36 4.60 7.04 1.00
C PHE A 36 5.00 6.84 2.46
N ASP A 37 4.15 7.33 3.35
CA ASP A 37 4.23 7.09 4.79
C ASP A 37 3.26 6.00 5.20
N PHE A 38 3.71 5.17 6.13
CA PHE A 38 2.90 4.18 6.82
C PHE A 38 2.61 4.68 8.25
N ILE A 39 1.35 4.94 8.56
CA ILE A 39 0.95 5.57 9.82
C ILE A 39 -0.11 4.72 10.52
N TRP A 40 0.24 4.10 11.65
CA TRP A 40 -0.74 3.40 12.49
C TRP A 40 -1.75 4.39 13.09
N ARG A 41 -3.03 4.04 13.02
CA ARG A 41 -4.13 4.82 13.61
C ARG A 41 -4.77 4.11 14.80
N SER A 42 -4.77 2.78 14.78
CA SER A 42 -5.15 1.91 15.88
C SER A 42 -4.44 0.56 15.74
N GLU A 43 -4.66 -0.36 16.69
CA GLU A 43 -4.09 -1.72 16.62
C GLU A 43 -4.47 -2.48 15.34
N LYS A 44 -5.57 -2.11 14.68
CA LYS A 44 -6.08 -2.82 13.50
C LYS A 44 -6.10 -1.97 12.24
N ARG A 45 -5.85 -0.67 12.31
CA ARG A 45 -5.99 0.26 11.18
C ARG A 45 -4.75 1.11 10.98
N PHE A 46 -4.38 1.29 9.72
CA PHE A 46 -3.26 2.13 9.32
C PHE A 46 -3.59 2.92 8.06
N TRP A 47 -2.91 4.04 7.89
CA TRP A 47 -2.93 4.82 6.67
C TRP A 47 -1.69 4.56 5.84
N ILE A 48 -1.88 4.50 4.53
CA ILE A 48 -0.82 4.73 3.56
C ILE A 48 -1.05 6.12 2.99
N ARG A 49 -0.12 7.04 3.21
CA ARG A 49 -0.24 8.45 2.82
C ARG A 49 0.83 8.83 1.81
N CYS A 50 0.46 9.45 0.69
CA CYS A 50 1.41 10.02 -0.25
C CYS A 50 2.06 11.27 0.35
N ARG A 51 3.40 11.36 0.29
CA ARG A 51 4.13 12.52 0.81
C ARG A 51 3.93 13.78 -0.01
N ALA A 52 3.72 13.64 -1.32
CA ALA A 52 3.65 14.78 -2.25
C ALA A 52 2.29 15.50 -2.20
N CYS A 53 1.19 14.75 -2.31
CA CYS A 53 -0.16 15.34 -2.36
C CYS A 53 -0.97 15.15 -1.07
N HIS A 54 -0.40 14.47 -0.06
CA HIS A 54 -1.03 14.17 1.22
C HIS A 54 -2.31 13.32 1.17
N ALA A 55 -2.71 12.83 0.00
CA ALA A 55 -3.78 11.85 -0.12
C ALA A 55 -3.44 10.58 0.67
N HIS A 56 -4.45 9.90 1.20
CA HIS A 56 -4.27 8.68 1.97
C HIS A 56 -5.38 7.68 1.70
N ILE A 57 -5.06 6.40 1.94
CA ILE A 57 -6.03 5.31 2.05
C ILE A 57 -5.92 4.71 3.46
N GLU A 58 -7.07 4.33 4.03
CA GLU A 58 -7.13 3.60 5.30
C GLU A 58 -7.31 2.11 5.01
N LEU A 59 -6.45 1.27 5.60
CA LEU A 59 -6.50 -0.17 5.47
C LEU A 59 -6.57 -0.82 6.87
N CYS A 60 -7.18 -2.01 6.92
CA CYS A 60 -7.18 -2.84 8.13
C CYS A 60 -6.26 -4.05 7.97
N VAL A 61 -5.58 -4.42 9.05
CA VAL A 61 -4.71 -5.63 9.13
C VAL A 61 -5.48 -6.91 8.80
N CYS A 62 -6.80 -6.90 9.04
CA CYS A 62 -7.70 -7.99 8.69
C CYS A 62 -7.73 -8.28 7.16
N TYR A 63 -7.71 -7.24 6.32
CA TYR A 63 -7.63 -7.38 4.86
C TYR A 63 -6.21 -7.57 4.33
N ALA A 64 -5.18 -7.17 5.09
CA ALA A 64 -3.79 -7.36 4.70
C ALA A 64 -3.38 -8.85 4.63
N ARG A 65 -4.06 -9.73 5.39
CA ARG A 65 -3.88 -11.18 5.28
C ARG A 65 -4.49 -11.78 4.01
N GLU A 66 -5.63 -11.26 3.54
CA GLU A 66 -6.26 -11.76 2.31
C GLU A 66 -5.50 -11.34 1.05
N ALA A 67 -4.89 -10.14 1.04
CA ALA A 67 -4.08 -9.70 -0.11
C ALA A 67 -2.80 -10.55 -0.31
N VAL A 68 -2.27 -11.17 0.76
CA VAL A 68 -1.10 -12.05 0.70
C VAL A 68 -1.50 -13.51 0.45
N SER A 69 -2.78 -13.87 0.64
CA SER A 69 -3.27 -15.25 0.50
C SER A 69 -3.89 -15.57 -0.86
N GLN A 70 -4.00 -14.61 -1.78
CA GLN A 70 -4.51 -14.84 -3.14
C GLN A 70 -3.41 -15.22 -4.16
N CYS A 71 -2.29 -15.79 -3.72
CA CYS A 71 -1.47 -16.63 -4.60
C CYS A 71 -2.11 -18.03 -4.62
N PRO A 72 -2.63 -18.53 -5.75
CA PRO A 72 -2.95 -19.95 -5.86
C PRO A 72 -1.63 -20.72 -5.75
N SER A 73 -1.44 -21.42 -4.63
CA SER A 73 -0.50 -22.53 -4.58
C SER A 73 -0.89 -23.50 -5.68
N SER A 74 0.01 -23.66 -6.67
CA SER A 74 -0.05 -24.75 -7.64
C SER A 74 -0.06 -26.11 -6.96
#